data_AF-A0A9E0LYZ3-F1
#
_entry.id   AF-A0A9E0LYZ3-F1
#
_cell.length_a   1.000
_cell.length_b   1.000
_cell.length_c   1.000
_cell.angle_alpha   90.00
_cell.angle_beta   90.00
_cell.angle_gamma   90.00
#
_symmetry.space_group_name_H-M   'P 1'
#
loop_
_entity.id
_entity.type
_entity.pdbx_description
1 polymer ?
#
loop_
_entity_poly.entity_id
_entity_poly.type
_entity_poly.pdbx_seq_one_letter_code
_entity_poly.pdbx_strand_id
1 'polypeptide(L)'
;MTWIEIAPWLVRALGAYAALGAAFAVPFLARGIERLDSGAHGSSWGFRLIVFPGVVAFWPLLLRRWIAGAALPIEANAHRRAAQAVRAKEPGR
;
A
#
# COMPACT_ATOMS: atom_id res chain seq x y z
N MET A 1 -4.94 -24.91 31.48
CA MET A 1 -5.07 -23.74 30.59
C MET A 1 -6.19 -24.03 29.60
N THR A 2 -7.43 -23.72 29.96
CA THR A 2 -8.63 -24.08 29.20
C THR A 2 -8.81 -23.10 28.04
N TRP A 3 -8.97 -23.64 26.84
CA TRP A 3 -9.19 -22.94 25.57
C TRP A 3 -10.33 -21.91 25.58
N ILE A 4 -11.28 -22.04 26.52
CA ILE A 4 -12.36 -21.07 26.79
C ILE A 4 -11.83 -19.67 27.13
N GLU A 5 -10.68 -19.58 27.82
CA GLU A 5 -10.09 -18.30 28.21
C GLU A 5 -9.53 -17.52 27.01
N ILE A 6 -9.07 -18.23 25.97
CA ILE A 6 -8.35 -17.63 24.84
C ILE A 6 -9.32 -16.97 23.86
N ALA A 7 -10.52 -17.55 23.69
CA ALA A 7 -11.54 -17.05 22.78
C ALA A 7 -11.88 -15.55 22.97
N PRO A 8 -12.19 -15.04 24.18
CA PRO A 8 -12.51 -13.63 24.38
C PRO A 8 -11.32 -12.70 24.11
N TRP A 9 -10.09 -13.13 24.43
CA TRP A 9 -8.89 -12.35 24.09
C TRP A 9 -8.67 -12.25 22.60
N LEU A 10 -8.88 -13.34 21.87
CA LEU A 10 -8.77 -13.37 20.42
C LEU A 10 -9.80 -12.44 19.76
N VAL A 11 -11.07 -12.50 20.20
CA VAL A 11 -12.13 -11.63 19.67
C VAL A 11 -11.83 -10.15 19.95
N ARG A 12 -11.35 -9.82 21.15
CA ARG A 12 -10.94 -8.45 21.49
C ARG A 12 -9.76 -7.97 20.66
N ALA A 13 -8.77 -8.83 20.43
CA ALA A 13 -7.61 -8.52 19.61
C ALA A 13 -8.00 -8.31 18.13
N LEU A 14 -8.83 -9.19 17.56
CA LEU A 14 -9.37 -9.00 16.20
C LEU A 14 -10.25 -7.75 16.10
N GLY A 15 -11.09 -7.48 17.10
CA GLY A 15 -11.92 -6.28 17.15
C GLY A 15 -11.09 -5.00 17.18
N ALA A 16 -10.05 -4.96 18.03
CA ALA A 16 -9.11 -3.84 18.07
C ALA A 16 -8.37 -3.69 16.74
N TYR A 17 -7.87 -4.79 16.16
CA TYR A 17 -7.20 -4.78 14.86
C TYR A 17 -8.11 -4.23 13.75
N ALA A 18 -9.38 -4.64 13.70
CA ALA A 18 -10.36 -4.15 12.74
C ALA A 18 -10.71 -2.67 12.98
N ALA A 19 -10.83 -2.24 14.23
CA ALA A 19 -11.09 -0.84 14.58
C ALA A 19 -9.93 0.09 14.15
N LEU A 20 -8.69 -0.32 14.41
CA LEU A 20 -7.51 0.40 13.92
C LEU A 20 -7.44 0.38 12.38
N GLY A 21 -7.72 -0.75 11.75
CA GLY A 21 -7.79 -0.88 10.29
C GLY A 21 -8.85 0.03 9.67
N ALA A 22 -10.03 0.16 10.30
CA ALA A 22 -11.10 1.06 9.87
C ALA A 22 -10.69 2.54 10.04
N ALA A 23 -10.07 2.90 11.16
CA ALA A 23 -9.53 4.23 11.38
C ALA A 23 -8.44 4.58 10.34
N PHE A 24 -7.63 3.61 9.93
CA PHE A 24 -6.62 3.76 8.88
C PHE A 24 -7.23 3.81 7.47
N ALA A 25 -8.31 3.08 7.23
CA ALA A 25 -8.98 3.04 5.94
C ALA A 25 -9.48 4.43 5.53
N VAL A 26 -9.98 5.24 6.46
CA VAL A 26 -10.49 6.60 6.18
C VAL A 26 -9.47 7.51 5.47
N PRO A 27 -8.27 7.78 6.05
CA PRO A 27 -7.24 8.57 5.37
C PRO A 27 -6.66 7.84 4.15
N PHE A 28 -6.59 6.51 4.15
CA PHE A 28 -6.10 5.72 3.02
C PHE A 28 -7.04 5.81 1.81
N LEU A 29 -8.35 5.80 2.00
CA LEU A 29 -9.33 6.01 0.93
C LEU A 29 -9.29 7.44 0.40
N ALA A 30 -9.01 8.42 1.26
CA ALA A 30 -8.94 9.84 0.88
C ALA A 30 -7.66 10.18 0.10
N ARG A 31 -6.48 9.68 0.51
CA ARG A 31 -5.17 10.05 -0.09
C ARG A 31 -4.36 8.88 -0.65
N GLY A 32 -4.62 7.67 -0.16
CA GLY A 32 -3.89 6.46 -0.56
C GLY A 32 -4.34 5.92 -1.91
N ILE A 33 -5.63 5.99 -2.24
CA ILE A 33 -6.18 5.53 -3.53
C ILE A 33 -5.54 6.25 -4.73
N GLU A 34 -5.37 7.56 -4.65
CA GLU A 34 -4.75 8.35 -5.73
C GLU A 34 -3.27 8.01 -5.93
N ARG A 35 -2.57 7.59 -4.86
CA ARG A 35 -1.17 7.17 -4.91
C ARG A 35 -0.97 5.72 -5.36
N LEU A 36 -1.94 4.84 -5.06
CA LEU A 36 -1.85 3.42 -5.41
C LEU A 36 -2.21 3.17 -6.87
N ASP A 37 -3.14 3.95 -7.40
CA ASP A 37 -3.59 3.82 -8.77
C ASP A 37 -3.85 5.21 -9.35
N SER A 38 -2.91 5.69 -10.17
CA SER A 38 -3.04 6.94 -10.91
C SER A 38 -4.23 6.92 -11.89
N GLY A 39 -4.76 5.72 -12.23
CA GLY A 39 -5.98 5.53 -13.01
C GLY A 39 -7.28 5.69 -12.21
N ALA A 40 -7.22 5.79 -10.88
CA ALA A 40 -8.40 5.98 -10.03
C ALA A 40 -8.91 7.45 -9.98
N HIS A 41 -8.32 8.34 -10.78
CA HIS A 41 -8.89 9.67 -11.10
C HIS A 41 -10.25 9.48 -11.82
N GLY A 42 -11.31 9.25 -11.04
CA GLY A 42 -12.67 9.01 -11.53
C GLY A 42 -13.36 7.75 -11.00
N SER A 43 -12.71 6.97 -10.13
CA SER A 43 -13.31 5.72 -9.62
C SER A 43 -14.51 6.01 -8.70
N SER A 44 -15.67 5.46 -9.10
CA SER A 44 -16.96 5.62 -8.45
C SER A 44 -16.96 5.20 -6.96
N TRP A 45 -17.82 5.83 -6.16
CA TRP A 45 -18.00 5.55 -4.72
C TRP A 45 -18.24 4.06 -4.41
N GLY A 46 -18.81 3.31 -5.35
CA GLY A 46 -19.00 1.86 -5.24
C GLY A 46 -17.70 1.06 -5.16
N PHE A 47 -16.66 1.45 -5.90
CA PHE A 47 -15.35 0.79 -5.85
C PHE A 47 -14.70 0.96 -4.48
N ARG A 48 -14.80 2.16 -3.89
CA ARG A 48 -14.34 2.45 -2.52
C ARG A 48 -15.03 1.55 -1.49
N LEU A 49 -16.33 1.30 -1.66
CA LEU A 49 -17.11 0.46 -0.74
C LEU A 49 -16.67 -1.01 -0.80
N ILE A 50 -16.38 -1.53 -1.99
CA ILE A 50 -15.94 -2.92 -2.20
C ILE A 50 -14.51 -3.12 -1.69
N VAL A 51 -13.64 -2.14 -1.90
CA VAL A 51 -12.23 -2.20 -1.49
C VAL A 51 -12.06 -1.94 0.02
N PHE A 52 -13.00 -1.23 0.66
CA PHE A 52 -12.99 -0.93 2.09
C PHE A 52 -12.72 -2.15 2.99
N PRO A 53 -13.49 -3.26 2.93
CA PRO A 53 -13.23 -4.42 3.78
C PRO A 53 -11.86 -5.05 3.51
N GLY A 54 -11.40 -5.05 2.26
CA GLY A 54 -10.05 -5.50 1.91
C GLY A 54 -8.96 -4.60 2.52
N VAL A 55 -9.16 -3.29 2.51
CA VAL A 55 -8.24 -2.32 3.12
C VAL A 55 -8.19 -2.49 4.63
N VAL A 56 -9.34 -2.68 5.29
CA VAL A 56 -9.39 -2.94 6.73
C VAL A 56 -8.71 -4.25 7.10
N ALA A 57 -8.86 -5.31 6.30
CA ALA A 57 -8.20 -6.59 6.55
C ALA A 57 -6.67 -6.50 6.36
N PHE A 58 -6.22 -5.83 5.28
CA PHE A 58 -4.82 -5.75 4.87
C PHE A 58 -4.15 -4.41 5.21
N TRP A 59 -4.67 -3.67 6.19
CA TRP A 59 -4.17 -2.34 6.56
C TRP A 59 -2.67 -2.29 6.89
N PRO A 60 -2.02 -3.27 7.56
CA PRO A 60 -0.58 -3.18 7.88
C PRO A 60 0.27 -3.31 6.61
N LEU A 61 -0.19 -4.15 5.66
CA LEU A 61 0.47 -4.36 4.39
C LEU A 61 0.36 -3.11 3.50
N LEU A 62 -0.83 -2.52 3.45
CA LEU A 62 -1.10 -1.28 2.73
C LEU A 62 -0.41 -0.07 3.35
N LEU A 63 -0.36 0.02 4.68
CA LEU A 63 0.41 1.04 5.39
C LEU A 63 1.90 0.93 5.05
N ARG A 64 2.46 -0.29 5.11
CA ARG A 64 3.86 -0.52 4.71
C ARG A 64 4.09 -0.14 3.25
N ARG A 65 3.17 -0.48 2.35
CA ARG A 65 3.22 -0.11 0.92
C ARG A 65 3.14 1.40 0.72
N TRP A 66 2.33 2.09 1.51
CA TRP A 66 2.12 3.53 1.45
C TRP A 66 3.34 4.31 1.98
N ILE A 67 3.92 3.85 3.09
CA ILE A 67 5.14 4.43 3.67
C ILE A 67 6.37 4.13 2.80
N ALA A 68 6.50 2.90 2.29
CA ALA A 68 7.60 2.52 1.40
C ALA A 68 7.58 3.30 0.08
N GLY A 69 6.46 3.96 -0.23
CA GLY A 69 6.20 4.55 -1.53
C GLY A 69 6.05 3.45 -2.58
N ALA A 70 5.28 3.74 -3.63
CA ALA A 70 5.50 3.06 -4.89
C ALA A 70 6.92 3.46 -5.34
N ALA A 71 7.94 2.75 -4.85
CA ALA A 71 9.21 2.69 -5.53
C ALA A 71 8.83 2.16 -6.91
N LEU A 72 8.63 3.08 -7.86
CA LEU A 72 8.64 2.79 -9.28
C LEU A 72 9.79 1.82 -9.43
N PRO A 73 9.57 0.59 -9.92
CA PRO A 73 10.67 -0.26 -10.30
C PRO A 73 11.52 0.62 -11.21
N ILE A 74 12.64 1.11 -10.71
CA ILE A 74 13.60 1.82 -11.55
C ILE A 74 14.08 0.68 -12.42
N GLU A 75 13.47 0.54 -13.60
CA GLU A 75 13.89 -0.43 -14.59
C GLU A 75 15.38 -0.18 -14.82
N ALA A 76 16.18 -1.02 -14.17
CA ALA A 76 17.60 -1.12 -14.38
C ALA A 76 17.84 -1.96 -15.64
N ASN A 77 17.06 -1.69 -16.70
CA ASN A 77 17.23 -2.35 -17.98
C ASN A 77 18.61 -2.02 -18.52
N ALA A 78 19.29 -3.04 -19.05
CA ALA A 78 20.67 -2.96 -19.54
C ALA A 78 20.88 -1.79 -20.51
N HIS A 79 19.86 -1.45 -21.30
CA HIS A 79 19.86 -0.29 -22.21
C HIS A 79 20.11 1.04 -21.51
N ARG A 80 19.52 1.30 -20.34
CA ARG A 80 19.69 2.58 -19.64
C ARG A 80 21.07 2.68 -18.99
N ARG A 81 21.59 1.56 -18.47
CA ARG A 81 22.97 1.48 -17.95
C ARG A 81 24.00 1.68 -19.06
N ALA A 82 23.76 1.10 -20.24
CA ALA A 82 24.60 1.32 -21.42
C ALA A 82 24.57 2.79 -21.86
N ALA A 83 23.40 3.42 -21.92
CA ALA A 83 23.28 4.84 -22.30
C ALA A 83 24.01 5.78 -21.31
N GLN A 84 23.96 5.51 -20.00
CA GLN A 84 24.71 6.29 -19.01
C GLN A 84 26.21 6.03 -19.07
N ALA A 85 26.65 4.79 -19.32
CA ALA A 85 28.06 4.46 -19.51
C ALA A 85 28.65 5.13 -20.76
N VAL A 86 27.86 5.24 -21.83
CA VAL A 86 28.24 6.00 -23.04
C VAL A 86 28.35 7.50 -22.72
N ARG A 87 27.35 8.07 -22.04
CA ARG A 87 27.36 9.50 -21.67
C ARG A 87 28.46 9.86 -20.66
N ALA A 88 28.85 8.94 -19.78
CA ALA A 88 29.96 9.10 -18.84
C ALA A 88 31.34 9.00 -19.51
N LYS A 89 31.42 8.32 -20.67
CA LYS A 89 32.63 8.26 -21.51
C LYS A 89 32.80 9.47 -22.43
N GLU A 90 31.80 10.36 -22.54
CA GLU A 90 31.90 11.64 -23.24
C GLU A 90 31.93 12.85 -22.28
N PRO A 91 32.94 12.99 -21.40
CA PRO A 91 33.10 14.20 -20.61
C PRO A 91 33.75 15.29 -21.47
N GLY A 92 32.92 16.10 -22.13
CA GLY A 92 33.37 17.33 -22.78
C GLY A 92 33.95 17.15 -24.18
N ARG A 93 33.12 17.50 -25.17
CA ARG A 93 33.62 18.21 -26.35
C ARG A 93 33.74 19.68 -26.02
#